data_AF-A0AAT9RMT3-F1
#
_entry.id   AF-A0AAT9RMT3-F1
#
_cell.length_a   1.000
_cell.length_b   1.000
_cell.length_c   1.000
_cell.angle_alpha   90.00
_cell.angle_beta   90.00
_cell.angle_gamma   90.00
#
_symmetry.space_group_name_H-M   'P 1'
#
loop_
_entity.id
_entity.type
_entity.pdbx_description
1 polymer ?
#
loop_
_entity_poly.entity_id
_entity_poly.type
_entity_poly.pdbx_seq_one_letter_code
_entity_poly.pdbx_strand_id
1 'polypeptide(L)'
;MTPERRSLDIYLQSVNEQIQTTKMSSELWFRSPPRHQIRANDQFVRVLMSGGLAPAASPPISVAELAEPCPSAVRSAYWVQATRTRDVAVHFGAAGHTYLHEYFTADAGRSREAARARARRTVAPSTPADYLLRSIDRLTAATGADPAESCRKNMRILARDWPRLVRSCQAPPDSALPASRVLREFYRSAATENPPGHGPKHTPPSSPGDGPPVLLTEAEAREMATSYMLGRLPFTAQEYRMAAELVAMPRLQSALLAVQLQLTASSAEPLARLVAGFGTPRVLLPFTEAFVDRFDYSSSAGIDLSPNPKLITVLCNNVVPAIAGELLRKKAQAPDLDSDSIRAGVIAARRRHIYEIMIALFNRADTLPPDMVALSGFNRRVCPAAVPFSAFLEEWLPYYFERLS
;
A
#
# COMPACT_ATOMS: atom_id res chain seq x y z
N MET A 1 26.75 -19.05 6.62
CA MET A 1 25.94 -17.83 6.35
C MET A 1 24.79 -17.82 7.34
N THR A 2 24.62 -16.77 8.15
CA THR A 2 23.54 -16.72 9.15
C THR A 2 22.17 -16.60 8.47
N PRO A 3 21.07 -17.12 9.06
CA PRO A 3 19.71 -17.02 8.50
C PRO A 3 19.28 -15.58 8.18
N GLU A 4 19.77 -14.61 8.96
CA GLU A 4 19.48 -13.18 8.81
C GLU A 4 20.18 -12.58 7.58
N ARG A 5 21.45 -12.95 7.32
CA ARG A 5 22.15 -12.52 6.09
C ARG A 5 21.51 -13.08 4.84
N ARG A 6 21.09 -14.35 4.86
CA ARG A 6 20.35 -14.96 3.74
C ARG A 6 19.04 -14.21 3.45
N SER A 7 18.35 -13.77 4.50
CA SER A 7 17.09 -13.02 4.37
C SER A 7 17.33 -11.62 3.78
N LEU A 8 18.42 -10.96 4.19
CA LEU A 8 18.86 -9.69 3.60
C LEU A 8 19.22 -9.85 2.11
N ASP A 9 19.96 -10.90 1.73
CA ASP A 9 20.37 -11.10 0.33
C ASP A 9 19.16 -11.31 -0.58
N ILE A 10 18.21 -12.17 -0.17
CA ILE A 10 16.95 -12.39 -0.89
C ILE A 10 16.18 -11.06 -1.01
N TYR A 11 16.12 -10.29 0.08
CA TYR A 11 15.48 -8.99 0.10
C TYR A 11 16.13 -8.02 -0.88
N LEU A 12 17.45 -7.84 -0.85
CA LEU A 12 18.16 -6.89 -1.73
C LEU A 12 18.09 -7.29 -3.21
N GLN A 13 18.01 -8.58 -3.52
CA GLN A 13 17.80 -9.05 -4.90
C GLN A 13 16.41 -8.71 -5.42
N SER A 14 15.39 -8.79 -4.57
CA SER A 14 13.98 -8.70 -4.95
C SER A 14 13.33 -7.33 -4.66
N VAL A 15 13.97 -6.53 -3.82
CA VAL A 15 13.58 -5.19 -3.37
C VAL A 15 14.82 -4.31 -3.44
N ASN A 16 15.35 -4.13 -4.65
CA ASN A 16 16.35 -3.11 -4.92
C ASN A 16 15.67 -1.78 -5.30
N GLU A 17 16.47 -0.72 -5.35
CA GLU A 17 16.04 0.63 -5.70
C GLU A 17 15.29 0.67 -7.02
N GLN A 18 15.85 0.09 -8.08
CA GLN A 18 15.21 0.03 -9.40
C GLN A 18 13.83 -0.65 -9.35
N ILE A 19 13.71 -1.75 -8.60
CA ILE A 19 12.45 -2.47 -8.42
C ILE A 19 11.46 -1.65 -7.58
N GLN A 20 11.90 -0.99 -6.51
CA GLN A 20 11.04 -0.12 -5.70
C GLN A 20 10.54 1.06 -6.52
N THR A 21 11.41 1.74 -7.26
CA THR A 21 11.07 2.81 -8.19
C THR A 21 10.09 2.35 -9.26
N THR A 22 10.29 1.16 -9.83
CA THR A 22 9.37 0.58 -10.82
C THR A 22 8.02 0.23 -10.20
N LYS A 23 8.02 -0.42 -9.02
CA LYS A 23 6.80 -0.77 -8.27
C LYS A 23 5.99 0.46 -7.84
N MET A 24 6.66 1.57 -7.56
CA MET A 24 5.99 2.80 -7.14
C MET A 24 5.52 3.64 -8.33
N SER A 25 6.16 3.50 -9.49
CA SER A 25 5.72 4.14 -10.74
C SER A 25 4.66 3.33 -11.48
N SER A 26 4.51 2.03 -11.22
CA SER A 26 3.46 1.19 -11.82
C SER A 26 2.68 0.37 -10.79
N GLU A 27 1.36 0.52 -10.78
CA GLU A 27 0.43 -0.33 -9.99
C GLU A 27 0.38 -1.80 -10.48
N LEU A 28 1.06 -2.06 -11.60
CA LEU A 28 1.18 -3.34 -12.29
C LEU A 28 2.65 -3.71 -12.41
N TRP A 29 3.02 -4.91 -11.94
CA TRP A 29 4.40 -5.40 -12.01
C TRP A 29 4.50 -6.70 -12.79
N PHE A 30 5.04 -6.61 -14.01
CA PHE A 30 5.23 -7.74 -14.93
C PHE A 30 6.44 -8.62 -14.63
N ARG A 31 7.17 -8.35 -13.55
CA ARG A 31 8.32 -9.16 -13.09
C ARG A 31 8.16 -9.52 -11.62
N SER A 32 7.00 -10.04 -11.26
CA SER A 32 6.67 -10.38 -9.88
C SER A 32 7.52 -11.54 -9.37
N PRO A 33 8.28 -11.39 -8.27
CA PRO A 33 9.10 -12.43 -7.71
C PRO A 33 8.20 -13.59 -7.29
N PRO A 34 8.74 -14.83 -7.30
CA PRO A 34 8.00 -15.99 -6.85
C PRO A 34 7.40 -15.81 -5.45
N ARG A 35 6.25 -16.45 -5.20
CA ARG A 35 5.52 -16.37 -3.92
C ARG A 35 6.40 -16.63 -2.69
N HIS A 36 7.36 -17.55 -2.78
CA HIS A 36 8.26 -17.86 -1.66
C HIS A 36 9.22 -16.70 -1.36
N GLN A 37 9.75 -16.00 -2.38
CA GLN A 37 10.57 -14.81 -2.20
C GLN A 37 9.75 -13.66 -1.60
N ILE A 38 8.50 -13.48 -2.07
CA ILE A 38 7.61 -12.45 -1.49
C ILE A 38 7.38 -12.72 0.00
N ARG A 39 7.10 -13.97 0.39
CA ARG A 39 6.93 -14.33 1.80
C ARG A 39 8.19 -14.10 2.62
N ALA A 40 9.36 -14.45 2.09
CA ALA A 40 10.65 -14.20 2.75
C ALA A 40 10.89 -12.70 2.95
N ASN A 41 10.61 -11.87 1.94
CA ASN A 41 10.68 -10.42 2.06
C ASN A 41 9.69 -9.87 3.09
N ASP A 42 8.43 -10.30 3.03
CA ASP A 42 7.41 -9.83 3.96
C ASP A 42 7.77 -10.20 5.42
N GLN A 43 8.37 -11.38 5.62
CA GLN A 43 8.89 -11.80 6.93
C GLN A 43 10.09 -10.94 7.34
N PHE A 44 11.05 -10.70 6.44
CA PHE A 44 12.21 -9.87 6.70
C PHE A 44 11.80 -8.44 7.06
N VAL A 45 10.92 -7.81 6.28
CA VAL A 45 10.44 -6.46 6.58
C VAL A 45 9.69 -6.44 7.91
N ARG A 46 8.91 -7.45 8.27
CA ARG A 46 8.29 -7.52 9.62
C ARG A 46 9.33 -7.52 10.74
N VAL A 47 10.44 -8.24 10.59
CA VAL A 47 11.55 -8.22 11.54
C VAL A 47 12.16 -6.83 11.63
N LEU A 48 12.39 -6.16 10.49
CA LEU A 48 12.86 -4.77 10.46
C LEU A 48 11.90 -3.82 11.18
N MET A 49 10.60 -3.95 10.92
CA MET A 49 9.58 -3.10 11.55
C MET A 49 9.53 -3.26 13.06
N SER A 50 9.66 -4.49 13.57
CA SER A 50 9.71 -4.75 15.01
C SER A 50 10.94 -4.19 15.69
N GLY A 51 12.06 -4.05 14.97
CA GLY A 51 13.31 -3.49 15.51
C GLY A 51 13.54 -1.99 15.23
N GLY A 52 12.92 -1.45 14.17
CA GLY A 52 13.25 -0.14 13.58
C GLY A 52 12.23 0.97 13.77
N LEU A 53 10.97 0.67 14.07
CA LEU A 53 9.94 1.68 14.41
C LEU A 53 9.32 1.39 15.78
N ALA A 54 10.13 0.94 16.74
CA ALA A 54 9.66 0.79 18.12
C ALA A 54 9.08 2.13 18.63
N PRO A 55 8.05 2.11 19.50
CA PRO A 55 7.40 3.31 20.01
C PRO A 55 8.44 4.29 20.57
N ALA A 56 8.28 5.56 20.23
CA ALA A 56 9.23 6.62 20.54
C ALA A 56 9.56 6.64 22.04
N ALA A 57 10.83 6.41 22.38
CA ALA A 57 11.42 6.90 23.63
C ALA A 57 11.96 8.34 23.46
N SER A 58 11.96 8.85 22.23
CA SER A 58 12.39 10.21 21.91
C SER A 58 11.34 11.21 22.39
N PRO A 59 11.76 12.30 23.05
CA PRO A 59 10.82 13.36 23.40
C PRO A 59 10.15 13.90 22.13
N PRO A 60 8.92 14.42 22.22
CA PRO A 60 8.35 15.19 21.12
C PRO A 60 9.34 16.27 20.70
N ILE A 61 9.51 16.46 19.38
CA ILE A 61 10.09 17.70 18.86
C ILE A 61 9.28 18.80 19.49
N SER A 62 9.94 19.59 20.33
CA SER A 62 9.26 20.63 21.06
C SER A 62 8.72 21.61 20.04
N VAL A 63 7.44 21.97 20.17
CA VAL A 63 6.85 23.04 19.36
C VAL A 63 7.62 24.36 19.59
N ALA A 64 8.40 24.48 20.68
CA ALA A 64 9.31 25.59 20.93
C ALA A 64 10.70 25.46 20.26
N GLU A 65 11.13 24.25 19.85
CA GLU A 65 12.34 24.04 19.02
C GLU A 65 12.08 24.35 17.54
N LEU A 66 10.82 24.28 17.12
CA LEU A 66 10.31 24.94 15.93
C LEU A 66 10.17 26.41 16.32
N ALA A 67 10.97 27.32 15.76
CA ALA A 67 11.26 28.64 16.31
C ALA A 67 10.06 29.52 16.77
N GLU A 68 8.82 29.20 16.39
CA GLU A 68 7.58 29.64 17.04
C GLU A 68 6.52 28.53 16.88
N PRO A 69 5.50 28.43 17.76
CA PRO A 69 4.27 27.64 17.53
C PRO A 69 3.42 28.21 16.38
N CYS A 70 4.04 28.78 15.35
CA CYS A 70 3.38 29.37 14.21
C CYS A 70 3.30 28.33 13.07
N PRO A 71 2.12 28.09 12.47
CA PRO A 71 1.93 27.21 11.32
C PRO A 71 2.94 27.43 10.16
N SER A 72 3.41 28.67 9.97
CA SER A 72 4.39 29.04 8.95
C SER A 72 5.81 28.53 9.25
N ALA A 73 6.20 28.46 10.52
CA ALA A 73 7.51 27.97 10.96
C ALA A 73 7.64 26.46 10.72
N VAL A 74 6.62 25.68 11.09
CA VAL A 74 6.55 24.23 10.82
C VAL A 74 6.67 23.94 9.34
N ARG A 75 5.89 24.68 8.53
CA ARG A 75 5.87 24.53 7.07
C ARG A 75 7.23 24.83 6.44
N SER A 76 7.88 25.90 6.89
CA SER A 76 9.21 26.29 6.43
C SER A 76 10.28 25.26 6.82
N ALA A 77 10.28 24.82 8.09
CA ALA A 77 11.21 23.82 8.60
C ALA A 77 11.08 22.49 7.82
N TYR A 78 9.86 22.02 7.61
CA TYR A 78 9.59 20.84 6.80
C TYR A 78 10.13 20.99 5.38
N TRP A 79 9.80 22.09 4.70
CA TRP A 79 10.12 22.24 3.29
C TRP A 79 11.62 22.37 3.05
N VAL A 80 12.34 23.06 3.95
CA VAL A 80 13.81 23.13 3.93
C VAL A 80 14.44 21.73 4.03
N GLN A 81 13.89 20.82 4.83
CA GLN A 81 14.41 19.45 4.92
C GLN A 81 14.02 18.60 3.71
N ALA A 82 12.75 18.60 3.32
CA ALA A 82 12.24 17.76 2.21
C ALA A 82 12.88 18.10 0.86
N THR A 83 13.12 19.37 0.58
CA THR A 83 13.68 19.82 -0.71
C THR A 83 15.13 19.41 -0.94
N ARG A 84 15.91 19.27 0.13
CA ARG A 84 17.32 18.86 0.05
C ARG A 84 17.52 17.47 -0.52
N THR A 85 16.49 16.62 -0.42
CA THR A 85 16.50 15.24 -0.92
C THR A 85 15.42 15.00 -1.98
N ARG A 86 14.93 16.06 -2.63
CA ARG A 86 13.82 15.97 -3.58
C ARG A 86 14.10 14.99 -4.70
N ASP A 87 15.29 15.02 -5.30
CA ASP A 87 15.62 14.18 -6.44
C ASP A 87 15.63 12.69 -6.05
N VAL A 88 16.13 12.38 -4.85
CA VAL A 88 16.05 11.04 -4.25
C VAL A 88 14.59 10.66 -3.97
N ALA A 89 13.80 11.56 -3.38
CA ALA A 89 12.38 11.30 -3.12
C ALA A 89 11.59 11.04 -4.42
N VAL A 90 11.86 11.78 -5.49
CA VAL A 90 11.29 11.59 -6.83
C VAL A 90 11.73 10.26 -7.44
N HIS A 91 12.99 9.88 -7.27
CA HIS A 91 13.46 8.54 -7.61
C HIS A 91 12.62 7.47 -6.88
N PHE A 92 12.27 7.70 -5.62
CA PHE A 92 11.34 6.84 -4.86
C PHE A 92 9.84 7.19 -5.07
N GLY A 93 9.48 7.71 -6.24
CA GLY A 93 8.09 7.87 -6.67
C GLY A 93 7.31 8.96 -5.94
N ALA A 94 7.98 9.89 -5.25
CA ALA A 94 7.35 11.16 -4.91
C ALA A 94 7.07 11.95 -6.20
N ALA A 95 5.96 12.69 -6.23
CA ALA A 95 5.76 13.66 -7.30
C ALA A 95 6.85 14.74 -7.23
N GLY A 96 7.38 15.17 -8.39
CA GLY A 96 8.42 16.21 -8.49
C GLY A 96 7.89 17.64 -8.36
N HIS A 97 6.94 17.86 -7.45
CA HIS A 97 6.30 19.15 -7.24
C HIS A 97 7.31 20.23 -6.82
N THR A 98 7.05 21.45 -7.25
CA THR A 98 7.91 22.61 -6.93
C THR A 98 7.47 23.26 -5.64
N TYR A 99 6.20 23.11 -5.27
CA TYR A 99 5.62 23.76 -4.11
C TYR A 99 4.97 22.76 -3.17
N LEU A 100 5.21 22.93 -1.86
CA LEU A 100 4.69 22.04 -0.82
C LEU A 100 3.15 21.89 -0.84
N HIS A 101 2.41 22.93 -1.25
CA HIS A 101 0.95 22.87 -1.28
C HIS A 101 0.42 21.84 -2.30
N GLU A 102 1.20 21.51 -3.33
CA GLU A 102 0.81 20.54 -4.37
C GLU A 102 0.71 19.10 -3.84
N TYR A 103 1.36 18.80 -2.70
CA TYR A 103 1.26 17.48 -2.07
C TYR A 103 -0.02 17.30 -1.23
N PHE A 104 -0.71 18.38 -0.88
CA PHE A 104 -1.94 18.37 -0.08
C PHE A 104 -3.16 18.20 -0.97
N THR A 105 -3.39 16.98 -1.43
CA THR A 105 -4.49 16.66 -2.35
C THR A 105 -5.29 15.45 -1.89
N ALA A 106 -6.61 15.57 -1.98
CA ALA A 106 -7.55 14.47 -1.81
C ALA A 106 -8.29 14.28 -3.15
N ASP A 107 -7.91 13.24 -3.91
CA ASP A 107 -8.42 13.03 -5.27
C ASP A 107 -9.79 12.33 -5.26
N ALA A 108 -10.84 13.04 -5.66
CA ALA A 108 -12.19 12.48 -5.80
C ALA A 108 -12.28 11.31 -6.80
N GLY A 109 -11.36 11.23 -7.76
CA GLY A 109 -11.19 10.10 -8.68
C GLY A 109 -10.79 8.78 -8.01
N ARG A 110 -10.34 8.85 -6.75
CA ARG A 110 -10.06 7.71 -5.88
C ARG A 110 -11.25 7.25 -5.05
N SER A 111 -12.37 7.98 -5.11
CA SER A 111 -13.60 7.50 -4.48
C SER A 111 -14.00 6.14 -5.04
N ARG A 112 -14.59 5.31 -4.19
CA ARG A 112 -15.11 3.99 -4.52
C ARG A 112 -16.03 4.03 -5.73
N GLU A 113 -16.91 5.03 -5.79
CA GLU A 113 -17.85 5.21 -6.89
C GLU A 113 -17.12 5.54 -8.20
N ALA A 114 -16.18 6.48 -8.19
CA ALA A 114 -15.38 6.84 -9.36
C ALA A 114 -14.49 5.68 -9.83
N ALA A 115 -13.88 4.95 -8.90
CA ALA A 115 -13.05 3.80 -9.19
C ALA A 115 -13.84 2.65 -9.82
N ARG A 116 -15.03 2.35 -9.28
CA ARG A 116 -15.92 1.33 -9.85
C ARG A 116 -16.43 1.75 -11.23
N ALA A 117 -16.82 3.00 -11.41
CA ALA A 117 -17.26 3.52 -12.71
C ALA A 117 -16.12 3.49 -13.75
N ARG A 118 -14.89 3.82 -13.36
CA ARG A 118 -13.70 3.69 -14.20
C ARG A 118 -13.45 2.23 -14.58
N ALA A 119 -13.42 1.31 -13.61
CA ALA A 119 -13.27 -0.12 -13.88
C ALA A 119 -14.32 -0.64 -14.88
N ARG A 120 -15.59 -0.24 -14.72
CA ARG A 120 -16.68 -0.63 -15.62
C ARG A 120 -16.56 -0.07 -17.05
N ARG A 121 -15.92 1.08 -17.23
CA ARG A 121 -15.68 1.67 -18.56
C ARG A 121 -14.44 1.11 -19.25
N THR A 122 -13.44 0.69 -18.47
CA THR A 122 -12.15 0.22 -19.00
C THR A 122 -12.12 -1.28 -19.25
N VAL A 123 -12.86 -2.08 -18.49
CA VAL A 123 -12.83 -3.54 -18.58
C VAL A 123 -13.72 -4.03 -19.73
N ALA A 124 -13.12 -4.75 -20.68
CA ALA A 124 -13.87 -5.29 -21.80
C ALA A 124 -14.69 -6.55 -21.40
N PRO A 125 -15.84 -6.81 -22.04
CA PRO A 125 -16.68 -7.96 -21.69
C PRO A 125 -15.95 -9.30 -21.86
N SER A 126 -16.21 -10.24 -20.94
CA SER A 126 -15.65 -11.61 -20.98
C SER A 126 -14.12 -11.71 -20.88
N THR A 127 -13.41 -10.62 -20.54
CA THR A 127 -11.98 -10.66 -20.19
C THR A 127 -11.78 -11.22 -18.79
N PRO A 128 -10.53 -11.61 -18.40
CA PRO A 128 -10.24 -12.03 -17.02
C PRO A 128 -10.66 -10.97 -15.99
N ALA A 129 -10.49 -9.70 -16.34
CA ALA A 129 -10.87 -8.56 -15.51
C ALA A 129 -12.40 -8.45 -15.35
N ASP A 130 -13.19 -8.70 -16.40
CA ASP A 130 -14.65 -8.70 -16.30
C ASP A 130 -15.16 -9.78 -15.35
N TYR A 131 -14.63 -11.01 -15.44
CA TYR A 131 -15.01 -12.07 -14.52
C TYR A 131 -14.67 -11.74 -13.07
N LEU A 132 -13.50 -11.14 -12.81
CA LEU A 132 -13.15 -10.65 -11.48
C LEU A 132 -14.12 -9.56 -11.01
N LEU A 133 -14.36 -8.54 -11.84
CA LEU A 133 -15.24 -7.42 -11.51
C LEU A 133 -16.69 -7.87 -11.25
N ARG A 134 -17.20 -8.83 -12.04
CA ARG A 134 -18.52 -9.45 -11.82
C ARG A 134 -18.58 -10.31 -10.55
N SER A 135 -17.48 -10.95 -10.15
CA SER A 135 -17.39 -11.68 -8.87
C SER A 135 -17.44 -10.73 -7.68
N ILE A 136 -16.79 -9.55 -7.81
CA ILE A 136 -16.88 -8.46 -6.83
C ILE A 136 -18.31 -7.94 -6.77
N ASP A 137 -18.90 -7.68 -7.94
CA ASP A 137 -20.32 -7.38 -8.18
C ASP A 137 -21.26 -8.24 -7.35
N ARG A 138 -21.17 -9.53 -7.65
CA ARG A 138 -22.02 -10.57 -7.10
C ARG A 138 -21.89 -10.67 -5.59
N LEU A 139 -20.66 -10.64 -5.07
CA LEU A 139 -20.43 -10.73 -3.63
C LEU A 139 -20.95 -9.48 -2.91
N THR A 140 -20.73 -8.29 -3.47
CA THR A 140 -21.26 -7.02 -2.97
C THR A 140 -22.78 -7.09 -2.85
N ALA A 141 -23.46 -7.53 -3.90
CA ALA A 141 -24.92 -7.67 -3.92
C ALA A 141 -25.44 -8.72 -2.91
N ALA A 142 -24.71 -9.83 -2.76
CA ALA A 142 -25.12 -10.93 -1.88
C ALA A 142 -24.94 -10.61 -0.38
N THR A 143 -23.89 -9.89 0.00
CA THR A 143 -23.59 -9.62 1.41
C THR A 143 -23.96 -8.21 1.87
N GLY A 144 -24.28 -7.31 0.94
CA GLY A 144 -24.44 -5.88 1.23
C GLY A 144 -23.14 -5.18 1.68
N ALA A 145 -22.00 -5.86 1.58
CA ALA A 145 -20.70 -5.33 1.98
C ALA A 145 -20.22 -4.26 0.99
N ASP A 146 -19.23 -3.46 1.38
CA ASP A 146 -18.66 -2.49 0.47
C ASP A 146 -17.88 -3.19 -0.69
N PRO A 147 -17.87 -2.61 -1.91
CA PRO A 147 -17.12 -3.13 -3.04
C PRO A 147 -15.63 -3.39 -2.78
N ALA A 148 -14.96 -2.59 -1.95
CA ALA A 148 -13.54 -2.78 -1.64
C ALA A 148 -13.36 -4.01 -0.73
N GLU A 149 -14.23 -4.21 0.25
CA GLU A 149 -14.27 -5.42 1.08
C GLU A 149 -14.56 -6.66 0.25
N SER A 150 -15.56 -6.60 -0.63
CA SER A 150 -15.89 -7.69 -1.56
C SER A 150 -14.72 -8.00 -2.50
N CYS A 151 -14.01 -6.98 -2.98
CA CYS A 151 -12.77 -7.14 -3.74
C CYS A 151 -11.69 -7.85 -2.92
N ARG A 152 -11.39 -7.38 -1.70
CA ARG A 152 -10.41 -8.04 -0.83
C ARG A 152 -10.78 -9.48 -0.55
N LYS A 153 -12.06 -9.78 -0.29
CA LYS A 153 -12.54 -11.15 -0.05
C LYS A 153 -12.38 -12.05 -1.28
N ASN A 154 -12.80 -11.61 -2.46
CA ASN A 154 -12.58 -12.35 -3.72
C ASN A 154 -11.09 -12.62 -3.96
N MET A 155 -10.24 -11.61 -3.79
CA MET A 155 -8.80 -11.74 -3.98
C MET A 155 -8.15 -12.71 -2.97
N ARG A 156 -8.66 -12.80 -1.73
CA ARG A 156 -8.18 -13.78 -0.74
C ARG A 156 -8.56 -15.20 -1.15
N ILE A 157 -9.79 -15.40 -1.64
CA ILE A 157 -10.25 -16.70 -2.15
C ILE A 157 -9.40 -17.10 -3.36
N LEU A 158 -9.17 -16.19 -4.31
CA LEU A 158 -8.29 -16.41 -5.45
C LEU A 158 -6.86 -16.76 -5.00
N ALA A 159 -6.29 -16.03 -4.04
CA ALA A 159 -4.94 -16.32 -3.55
C ALA A 159 -4.82 -17.74 -2.95
N ARG A 160 -5.84 -18.17 -2.20
CA ARG A 160 -5.96 -19.50 -1.56
C ARG A 160 -6.17 -20.61 -2.58
N ASP A 161 -7.13 -20.43 -3.48
CA ASP A 161 -7.66 -21.50 -4.33
C ASP A 161 -7.03 -21.53 -5.73
N TRP A 162 -6.13 -20.59 -6.06
CA TRP A 162 -5.50 -20.50 -7.38
C TRP A 162 -5.01 -21.84 -7.94
N PRO A 163 -4.20 -22.65 -7.22
CA PRO A 163 -3.71 -23.92 -7.77
C PRO A 163 -4.84 -24.92 -8.07
N ARG A 164 -5.90 -24.92 -7.25
CA ARG A 164 -7.08 -25.78 -7.44
C ARG A 164 -7.87 -25.35 -8.68
N LEU A 165 -8.10 -24.04 -8.85
CA LEU A 165 -8.81 -23.46 -9.99
C LEU A 165 -8.08 -23.71 -11.32
N VAL A 166 -6.74 -23.60 -11.33
CA VAL A 166 -5.95 -23.89 -12.53
C VAL A 166 -6.05 -25.37 -12.91
N ARG A 167 -5.93 -26.29 -11.93
CA ARG A 167 -6.06 -27.74 -12.19
C ARG A 167 -7.46 -28.15 -12.65
N SER A 168 -8.52 -27.54 -12.11
CA SER A 168 -9.90 -27.88 -12.51
C SER A 168 -10.22 -27.44 -13.94
N CYS A 169 -9.47 -26.47 -14.48
CA CYS A 169 -9.68 -25.97 -15.83
C CYS A 169 -9.08 -26.86 -16.93
N GLN A 170 -8.59 -28.08 -16.63
CA GLN A 170 -8.13 -29.11 -17.59
C GLN A 170 -7.57 -28.56 -18.91
N ALA A 171 -6.24 -28.48 -18.99
CA ALA A 171 -5.52 -28.23 -20.24
C ALA A 171 -4.74 -29.51 -20.59
N PRO A 172 -4.62 -29.88 -21.87
CA PRO A 172 -3.62 -30.86 -22.30
C PRO A 172 -2.25 -30.56 -21.68
N PRO A 173 -1.45 -31.60 -21.35
CA PRO A 173 -0.05 -31.40 -20.98
C PRO A 173 0.63 -30.46 -21.99
N ASP A 174 1.41 -29.50 -21.50
CA ASP A 174 2.16 -28.51 -22.30
C ASP A 174 1.34 -27.44 -23.04
N SER A 175 0.02 -27.38 -22.86
CA SER A 175 -0.81 -26.28 -23.40
C SER A 175 -1.00 -25.14 -22.40
N ALA A 176 -0.81 -23.91 -22.87
CA ALA A 176 -1.07 -22.72 -22.07
C ALA A 176 -2.57 -22.52 -21.82
N LEU A 177 -2.92 -22.10 -20.61
CA LEU A 177 -4.30 -21.90 -20.19
C LEU A 177 -4.66 -20.40 -20.26
N PRO A 178 -5.70 -19.98 -20.99
CA PRO A 178 -6.15 -18.60 -20.96
C PRO A 178 -6.65 -18.21 -19.57
N ALA A 179 -6.20 -17.06 -19.04
CA ALA A 179 -6.62 -16.56 -17.73
C ALA A 179 -8.14 -16.39 -17.63
N SER A 180 -8.80 -16.04 -18.74
CA SER A 180 -10.26 -15.88 -18.82
C SER A 180 -11.00 -17.17 -18.48
N ARG A 181 -10.43 -18.34 -18.81
CA ARG A 181 -11.02 -19.65 -18.46
C ARG A 181 -10.99 -19.89 -16.95
N VAL A 182 -9.87 -19.59 -16.29
CA VAL A 182 -9.69 -19.75 -14.84
C VAL A 182 -10.58 -18.77 -14.08
N LEU A 183 -10.59 -17.51 -14.48
CA LEU A 183 -11.38 -16.46 -13.79
C LEU A 183 -12.88 -16.63 -14.04
N ARG A 184 -13.30 -17.17 -15.19
CA ARG A 184 -14.69 -17.58 -15.42
C ARG A 184 -15.11 -18.70 -14.48
N GLU A 185 -14.25 -19.70 -14.27
CA GLU A 185 -14.52 -20.79 -13.33
C GLU A 185 -14.60 -20.29 -11.89
N PHE A 186 -13.71 -19.37 -11.52
CA PHE A 186 -13.81 -18.63 -10.26
C PHE A 186 -15.16 -17.90 -10.13
N TYR A 187 -15.57 -17.13 -11.14
CA TYR A 187 -16.86 -16.43 -11.11
C TYR A 187 -18.07 -17.36 -10.93
N ARG A 188 -18.03 -18.55 -11.54
CA ARG A 188 -19.09 -19.57 -11.40
C ARG A 188 -19.14 -20.14 -9.99
N SER A 189 -17.98 -20.40 -9.40
CA SER A 189 -17.83 -21.01 -8.06
C SER A 189 -17.92 -20.00 -6.90
N ALA A 190 -17.60 -18.72 -7.11
CA ALA A 190 -17.70 -17.66 -6.09
C ALA A 190 -19.13 -17.44 -5.58
N ALA A 191 -20.12 -18.05 -6.24
CA ALA A 191 -21.53 -18.06 -5.88
C ALA A 191 -21.89 -18.92 -4.66
N THR A 192 -21.08 -19.92 -4.32
CA THR A 192 -21.53 -21.05 -3.49
C THR A 192 -20.90 -21.16 -2.10
N GLU A 193 -19.91 -20.33 -1.75
CA GLU A 193 -19.27 -20.41 -0.42
C GLU A 193 -19.97 -19.53 0.63
N ASN A 194 -20.91 -20.13 1.36
CA ASN A 194 -20.92 -20.02 2.82
C ASN A 194 -19.57 -20.60 3.33
N PRO A 195 -18.93 -20.00 4.35
CA PRO A 195 -17.63 -20.49 4.82
C PRO A 195 -17.80 -21.94 5.29
N PRO A 196 -17.10 -22.93 4.70
CA PRO A 196 -17.18 -24.27 5.24
C PRO A 196 -16.50 -24.27 6.61
N GLY A 197 -17.26 -24.62 7.63
CA GLY A 197 -16.72 -25.22 8.83
C GLY A 197 -15.76 -26.35 8.47
N HIS A 198 -14.80 -26.56 9.35
CA HIS A 198 -13.69 -27.49 9.22
C HIS A 198 -13.99 -28.81 8.47
N GLY A 199 -13.22 -29.07 7.41
CA GLY A 199 -12.97 -30.41 6.87
C GLY A 199 -12.21 -30.38 5.53
N PRO A 200 -11.52 -31.48 5.13
CA PRO A 200 -10.64 -32.36 5.88
C PRO A 200 -9.16 -31.87 5.79
N LYS A 201 -8.26 -32.53 6.55
CA LYS A 201 -6.84 -32.19 6.73
C LYS A 201 -6.14 -31.72 5.43
N HIS A 202 -5.54 -30.53 5.52
CA HIS A 202 -4.62 -29.96 4.55
C HIS A 202 -3.53 -30.96 4.16
N THR A 203 -3.58 -31.48 2.94
CA THR A 203 -2.39 -32.00 2.28
C THR A 203 -1.51 -30.79 1.93
N PRO A 204 -0.22 -30.76 2.29
CA PRO A 204 0.68 -29.70 1.86
C PRO A 204 0.65 -29.62 0.33
N PRO A 205 0.69 -28.42 -0.28
CA PRO A 205 0.85 -28.33 -1.71
C PRO A 205 2.15 -29.04 -2.11
N SER A 206 2.04 -30.03 -2.99
CA SER A 206 3.14 -30.52 -3.80
C SER A 206 3.81 -29.35 -4.54
N SER A 207 5.10 -29.54 -4.83
CA SER A 207 6.09 -28.58 -5.31
C SER A 207 5.58 -27.38 -6.13
N PRO A 208 6.19 -26.19 -5.97
CA PRO A 208 5.88 -25.03 -6.79
C PRO A 208 6.33 -25.27 -8.23
N GLY A 209 5.42 -25.66 -9.14
CA GLY A 209 5.77 -25.81 -10.56
C GLY A 209 4.75 -26.50 -11.48
N ASP A 210 3.93 -27.44 -11.01
CA ASP A 210 3.32 -28.44 -11.92
C ASP A 210 1.93 -28.10 -12.49
N GLY A 211 1.66 -26.83 -12.81
CA GLY A 211 0.42 -26.42 -13.48
C GLY A 211 0.70 -25.80 -14.85
N PRO A 212 -0.20 -25.96 -15.85
CA PRO A 212 -0.04 -25.28 -17.13
C PRO A 212 0.07 -23.76 -16.92
N PRO A 213 0.92 -23.06 -17.69
CA PRO A 213 1.08 -21.61 -17.54
C PRO A 213 -0.25 -20.92 -17.86
N VAL A 214 -0.69 -20.04 -16.96
CA VAL A 214 -1.90 -19.23 -17.18
C VAL A 214 -1.51 -17.95 -17.88
N LEU A 215 -1.99 -17.71 -19.09
CA LEU A 215 -1.57 -16.60 -19.94
C LEU A 215 -2.67 -15.55 -20.12
N LEU A 216 -2.25 -14.31 -20.27
CA LEU A 216 -3.07 -13.17 -20.66
C LEU A 216 -2.18 -12.14 -21.35
N THR A 217 -2.79 -11.27 -22.15
CA THR A 217 -2.11 -10.13 -22.76
C THR A 217 -1.76 -9.07 -21.70
N GLU A 218 -0.82 -8.18 -22.02
CA GLU A 218 -0.52 -7.02 -21.18
C GLU A 218 -1.70 -6.09 -21.00
N ALA A 219 -2.54 -5.94 -22.02
CA ALA A 219 -3.78 -5.16 -21.95
C ALA A 219 -4.73 -5.76 -20.91
N GLU A 220 -4.98 -7.08 -20.98
CA GLU A 220 -5.81 -7.79 -20.00
C GLU A 220 -5.22 -7.72 -18.59
N ALA A 221 -3.89 -7.75 -18.44
CA ALA A 221 -3.24 -7.61 -17.15
C ALA A 221 -3.43 -6.20 -16.54
N ARG A 222 -3.40 -5.15 -17.38
CA ARG A 222 -3.72 -3.77 -16.97
C ARG A 222 -5.19 -3.62 -16.58
N GLU A 223 -6.10 -4.25 -17.32
CA GLU A 223 -7.52 -4.30 -16.95
C GLU A 223 -7.73 -5.03 -15.62
N MET A 224 -7.04 -6.15 -15.39
CA MET A 224 -7.11 -6.86 -14.11
C MET A 224 -6.58 -6.01 -12.96
N ALA A 225 -5.49 -5.27 -13.17
CA ALA A 225 -4.99 -4.33 -12.17
C ALA A 225 -6.04 -3.29 -11.77
N THR A 226 -6.71 -2.72 -12.76
CA THR A 226 -7.83 -1.79 -12.52
C THR A 226 -8.92 -2.42 -11.65
N SER A 227 -9.21 -3.72 -11.85
CA SER A 227 -10.25 -4.45 -11.11
C SER A 227 -9.86 -4.76 -9.66
N TYR A 228 -8.65 -5.29 -9.41
CA TYR A 228 -8.24 -5.63 -8.03
C TYR A 228 -7.86 -4.41 -7.18
N MET A 229 -7.54 -3.28 -7.82
CA MET A 229 -7.22 -2.03 -7.13
C MET A 229 -8.44 -1.42 -6.39
N LEU A 230 -9.66 -1.82 -6.76
CA LEU A 230 -10.88 -1.47 -6.00
C LEU A 230 -10.77 -1.83 -4.52
N GLY A 231 -10.05 -2.91 -4.18
CA GLY A 231 -9.82 -3.34 -2.80
C GLY A 231 -9.08 -2.33 -1.93
N ARG A 232 -8.44 -1.32 -2.52
CA ARG A 232 -7.66 -0.26 -1.84
C ARG A 232 -8.43 1.05 -1.70
N LEU A 233 -9.63 1.14 -2.27
CA LEU A 233 -10.40 2.39 -2.39
C LEU A 233 -11.74 2.26 -1.65
N PRO A 234 -11.72 2.21 -0.30
CA PRO A 234 -12.93 1.96 0.49
C PRO A 234 -13.80 3.21 0.68
N PHE A 235 -13.28 4.40 0.38
CA PHE A 235 -13.92 5.66 0.75
C PHE A 235 -14.93 6.13 -0.30
N THR A 236 -16.01 6.73 0.17
CA THR A 236 -17.07 7.29 -0.67
C THR A 236 -16.67 8.63 -1.29
N ALA A 237 -17.39 9.04 -2.34
CA ALA A 237 -17.25 10.38 -2.90
C ALA A 237 -17.55 11.49 -1.88
N GLN A 238 -18.44 11.27 -0.92
CA GLN A 238 -18.74 12.24 0.13
C GLN A 238 -17.58 12.39 1.11
N GLU A 239 -16.96 11.28 1.51
CA GLU A 239 -15.76 11.28 2.35
C GLU A 239 -14.60 12.00 1.65
N TYR A 240 -14.41 11.81 0.33
CA TYR A 240 -13.39 12.54 -0.41
C TYR A 240 -13.68 14.03 -0.57
N ARG A 241 -14.94 14.45 -0.71
CA ARG A 241 -15.31 15.88 -0.74
C ARG A 241 -14.99 16.56 0.58
N MET A 242 -15.42 15.97 1.70
CA MET A 242 -15.08 16.51 3.01
C MET A 242 -13.57 16.43 3.27
N ALA A 243 -12.88 15.36 2.82
CA ALA A 243 -11.42 15.30 2.91
C ALA A 243 -10.74 16.44 2.14
N ALA A 244 -11.27 16.85 0.98
CA ALA A 244 -10.74 17.99 0.23
C ALA A 244 -10.85 19.30 1.02
N GLU A 245 -11.94 19.50 1.77
CA GLU A 245 -12.09 20.63 2.69
C GLU A 245 -11.10 20.53 3.85
N LEU A 246 -10.96 19.35 4.46
CA LEU A 246 -10.02 19.11 5.57
C LEU A 246 -8.56 19.35 5.15
N VAL A 247 -8.12 18.85 3.99
CA VAL A 247 -6.73 19.06 3.53
C VAL A 247 -6.43 20.51 3.19
N ALA A 248 -7.44 21.34 2.94
CA ALA A 248 -7.28 22.78 2.76
C ALA A 248 -7.13 23.53 4.09
N MET A 249 -7.42 22.89 5.24
CA MET A 249 -7.30 23.53 6.56
C MET A 249 -5.83 23.72 6.95
N PRO A 250 -5.33 24.95 7.16
CA PRO A 250 -3.93 25.20 7.50
C PRO A 250 -3.47 24.45 8.75
N ARG A 251 -4.32 24.40 9.78
CA ARG A 251 -4.05 23.71 11.04
C ARG A 251 -3.81 22.21 10.84
N LEU A 252 -4.62 21.53 10.01
CA LEU A 252 -4.42 20.12 9.69
C LEU A 252 -3.15 19.92 8.84
N GLN A 253 -2.88 20.81 7.89
CA GLN A 253 -1.64 20.77 7.11
C GLN A 253 -0.41 20.83 8.02
N SER A 254 -0.36 21.80 8.94
CA SER A 254 0.76 21.94 9.88
C SER A 254 0.90 20.73 10.80
N ALA A 255 -0.21 20.15 11.27
CA ALA A 255 -0.18 18.92 12.05
C ALA A 255 0.40 17.72 11.26
N LEU A 256 0.01 17.54 10.00
CA LEU A 256 0.55 16.48 9.14
C LEU A 256 2.06 16.63 8.91
N LEU A 257 2.54 17.87 8.71
CA LEU A 257 3.97 18.16 8.55
C LEU A 257 4.75 17.90 9.85
N ALA A 258 4.22 18.35 10.98
CA ALA A 258 4.86 18.16 12.29
C ALA A 258 4.97 16.67 12.66
N VAL A 259 3.91 15.88 12.41
CA VAL A 259 3.93 14.42 12.59
C VAL A 259 5.04 13.78 11.75
N GLN A 260 5.24 14.22 10.51
CA GLN A 260 6.29 13.64 9.67
C GLN A 260 7.70 14.05 10.12
N LEU A 261 7.88 15.30 10.57
CA LEU A 261 9.13 15.72 11.22
C LEU A 261 9.42 14.85 12.45
N GLN A 262 8.42 14.65 13.33
CA GLN A 262 8.53 13.80 14.51
C GLN A 262 8.92 12.37 14.12
N LEU A 263 8.28 11.82 13.09
CA LEU A 263 8.56 10.47 12.60
C LEU A 263 10.02 10.37 12.15
N THR A 264 10.50 11.36 11.40
CA THR A 264 11.87 11.38 10.85
C THR A 264 12.89 11.47 11.98
N ALA A 265 12.71 12.41 12.92
CA ALA A 265 13.60 12.57 14.07
C ALA A 265 13.63 11.33 14.97
N SER A 266 12.47 10.72 15.24
CA SER A 266 12.38 9.53 16.09
C SER A 266 12.91 8.26 15.41
N SER A 267 13.07 8.28 14.08
CA SER A 267 13.50 7.09 13.32
C SER A 267 15.02 6.99 13.15
N ALA A 268 15.78 8.07 13.32
CA ALA A 268 17.22 8.09 13.03
C ALA A 268 18.00 7.04 13.84
N GLU A 269 17.85 7.02 15.16
CA GLU A 269 18.61 6.13 16.04
C GLU A 269 18.21 4.64 15.88
N PRO A 270 16.91 4.25 15.86
CA PRO A 270 16.52 2.87 15.56
C PRO A 270 17.03 2.36 14.21
N LEU A 271 16.99 3.21 13.18
CA LEU A 271 17.44 2.82 11.84
C LEU A 271 18.94 2.74 11.74
N ALA A 272 19.69 3.60 12.44
CA ALA A 272 21.13 3.48 12.56
C ALA A 272 21.55 2.14 13.21
N ARG A 273 20.82 1.69 14.25
CA ARG A 273 21.04 0.35 14.82
C ARG A 273 20.74 -0.77 13.83
N LEU A 274 19.68 -0.65 13.02
CA LEU A 274 19.39 -1.62 11.97
C LEU A 274 20.52 -1.70 10.95
N VAL A 275 21.01 -0.56 10.47
CA VAL A 275 22.13 -0.51 9.52
C VAL A 275 23.40 -1.08 10.13
N ALA A 276 23.71 -0.78 11.39
CA ALA A 276 24.83 -1.39 12.09
C ALA A 276 24.69 -2.92 12.19
N GLY A 277 23.48 -3.42 12.49
CA GLY A 277 23.20 -4.85 12.59
C GLY A 277 23.28 -5.60 11.25
N PHE A 278 22.82 -4.98 10.16
CA PHE A 278 22.79 -5.59 8.83
C PHE A 278 23.99 -5.24 7.94
N GLY A 279 24.80 -4.26 8.33
CA GLY A 279 26.01 -3.82 7.64
C GLY A 279 25.77 -3.02 6.35
N THR A 280 24.55 -2.55 6.09
CA THR A 280 24.23 -1.78 4.86
C THR A 280 23.01 -0.88 5.06
N PRO A 281 23.01 0.37 4.53
CA PRO A 281 21.85 1.26 4.58
C PRO A 281 20.71 0.83 3.63
N ARG A 282 20.96 -0.09 2.69
CA ARG A 282 19.94 -0.61 1.76
C ARG A 282 18.81 -1.39 2.46
N VAL A 283 19.01 -1.78 3.72
CA VAL A 283 17.96 -2.29 4.61
C VAL A 283 16.82 -1.28 4.82
N LEU A 284 17.06 0.01 4.60
CA LEU A 284 16.10 1.09 4.82
C LEU A 284 15.12 1.32 3.65
N LEU A 285 15.31 0.67 2.51
CA LEU A 285 14.43 0.77 1.35
C LEU A 285 12.91 0.60 1.62
N PRO A 286 12.42 -0.22 2.59
CA PRO A 286 10.99 -0.31 2.90
C PRO A 286 10.40 0.97 3.51
N PHE A 287 11.25 1.81 4.12
CA PHE A 287 10.83 3.01 4.83
C PHE A 287 10.94 4.27 3.97
N THR A 288 11.28 4.12 2.69
CA THR A 288 11.44 5.22 1.74
C THR A 288 10.19 6.07 1.57
N GLU A 289 8.99 5.53 1.83
CA GLU A 289 7.76 6.32 1.84
C GLU A 289 7.67 7.31 3.02
N ALA A 290 8.41 7.06 4.11
CA ALA A 290 8.41 7.91 5.30
C ALA A 290 9.52 8.97 5.26
N PHE A 291 10.73 8.56 4.87
CA PHE A 291 11.92 9.40 4.78
C PHE A 291 12.86 8.91 3.68
N VAL A 292 13.90 9.67 3.38
CA VAL A 292 14.98 9.29 2.48
C VAL A 292 16.33 9.54 3.14
N ASP A 293 17.31 8.71 2.82
CA ASP A 293 18.70 8.90 3.24
C ASP A 293 19.34 10.05 2.43
N ARG A 294 19.95 11.01 3.13
CA ARG A 294 20.61 12.17 2.53
C ARG A 294 21.95 11.84 1.90
N PHE A 295 22.63 10.80 2.37
CA PHE A 295 23.97 10.43 1.89
C PHE A 295 23.94 9.34 0.81
N ASP A 296 22.75 9.02 0.30
CA ASP A 296 22.46 7.91 -0.59
C ASP A 296 22.69 6.52 0.03
N TYR A 297 22.04 5.49 -0.53
CA TYR A 297 22.14 4.12 0.00
C TYR A 297 23.44 3.39 -0.42
N SER A 298 24.36 4.09 -1.10
CA SER A 298 25.65 3.57 -1.55
C SER A 298 26.80 3.97 -0.63
N SER A 299 26.62 5.03 0.17
CA SER A 299 27.58 5.51 1.16
C SER A 299 27.39 4.84 2.53
N SER A 300 28.50 4.51 3.19
CA SER A 300 28.53 4.09 4.60
C SER A 300 28.76 5.24 5.57
N ALA A 301 28.84 6.48 5.06
CA ALA A 301 28.85 7.67 5.91
C ALA A 301 27.52 7.76 6.69
N GLY A 302 27.55 8.25 7.93
CA GLY A 302 26.42 8.16 8.88
C GLY A 302 25.05 8.54 8.30
N ILE A 303 24.01 7.83 8.72
CA ILE A 303 22.64 7.98 8.18
C ILE A 303 22.05 9.30 8.65
N ASP A 304 21.71 10.18 7.72
CA ASP A 304 20.94 11.40 7.97
C ASP A 304 19.64 11.31 7.17
N LEU A 305 18.50 11.48 7.84
CA LEU A 305 17.19 11.25 7.29
C LEU A 305 16.50 12.58 6.95
N SER A 306 15.79 12.62 5.83
CA SER A 306 14.90 13.73 5.47
C SER A 306 13.48 13.24 5.22
N PRO A 307 12.46 14.03 5.56
CA PRO A 307 11.07 13.64 5.35
C PRO A 307 10.77 13.46 3.86
N ASN A 308 10.07 12.38 3.49
CA ASN A 308 9.64 12.17 2.10
C ASN A 308 8.25 12.80 1.87
N PRO A 309 8.11 13.84 1.02
CA PRO A 309 6.83 14.51 0.79
C PRO A 309 5.75 13.62 0.18
N LYS A 310 6.11 12.47 -0.39
CA LYS A 310 5.16 11.43 -0.81
C LYS A 310 4.23 10.99 0.33
N LEU A 311 4.72 10.95 1.58
CA LEU A 311 3.90 10.53 2.72
C LEU A 311 2.69 11.45 2.92
N ILE A 312 2.84 12.76 2.67
CA ILE A 312 1.75 13.73 2.80
C ILE A 312 0.62 13.38 1.84
N THR A 313 0.92 13.11 0.58
CA THR A 313 -0.08 12.69 -0.41
C THR A 313 -0.72 11.35 -0.02
N VAL A 314 0.06 10.41 0.51
CA VAL A 314 -0.47 9.13 1.02
C VAL A 314 -1.44 9.34 2.18
N LEU A 315 -1.09 10.19 3.15
CA LEU A 315 -1.96 10.52 4.29
C LEU A 315 -3.23 11.23 3.84
N CYS A 316 -3.12 12.22 2.95
CA CYS A 316 -4.25 12.97 2.40
C CYS A 316 -5.23 12.08 1.64
N ASN A 317 -4.75 11.05 0.93
CA ASN A 317 -5.60 10.18 0.12
C ASN A 317 -6.12 8.93 0.84
N ASN A 318 -5.59 8.58 2.01
CA ASN A 318 -5.96 7.33 2.70
C ASN A 318 -6.37 7.52 4.17
N VAL A 319 -5.78 8.47 4.91
CA VAL A 319 -6.10 8.71 6.32
C VAL A 319 -7.14 9.83 6.47
N VAL A 320 -6.97 10.96 5.77
CA VAL A 320 -7.91 12.09 5.87
C VAL A 320 -9.34 11.72 5.43
N PRO A 321 -9.59 10.89 4.40
CA PRO A 321 -10.94 10.42 4.09
C PRO A 321 -11.57 9.56 5.18
N ALA A 322 -10.77 8.87 5.99
CA ALA A 322 -11.28 8.14 7.15
C ALA A 322 -11.67 9.09 8.30
N ILE A 323 -10.90 10.16 8.52
CA ILE A 323 -11.24 11.25 9.45
C ILE A 323 -12.55 11.91 9.01
N ALA A 324 -12.67 12.25 7.73
CA ALA A 324 -13.91 12.77 7.15
C ALA A 324 -15.09 11.81 7.37
N GLY A 325 -14.89 10.50 7.19
CA GLY A 325 -15.90 9.48 7.48
C GLY A 325 -16.40 9.51 8.93
N GLU A 326 -15.52 9.75 9.90
CA GLU A 326 -15.92 9.86 11.31
C GLU A 326 -16.67 11.16 11.61
N LEU A 327 -16.31 12.29 10.99
CA LEU A 327 -17.07 13.54 11.09
C LEU A 327 -18.48 13.38 10.49
N LEU A 328 -18.58 12.79 9.29
CA LEU A 328 -19.85 12.50 8.64
C LEU A 328 -20.73 11.60 9.50
N ARG A 329 -20.15 10.58 10.15
CA ARG A 329 -20.87 9.70 11.08
C ARG A 329 -21.44 10.46 12.28
N LYS A 330 -20.72 11.48 12.77
CA LYS A 330 -21.16 12.39 13.83
C LYS A 330 -22.13 13.49 13.34
N LYS A 331 -22.40 13.57 12.03
CA LYS A 331 -23.13 14.67 11.37
C LYS A 331 -22.46 16.05 11.57
N ALA A 332 -21.13 16.05 11.70
CA ALA A 332 -20.30 17.24 11.86
C ALA A 332 -19.79 17.76 10.48
N GLN A 333 -19.35 19.01 10.44
CA GLN A 333 -18.75 19.66 9.27
C GLN A 333 -17.22 19.75 9.40
N ALA A 334 -16.52 20.10 8.31
CA ALA A 334 -15.06 20.27 8.33
C ALA A 334 -14.54 21.21 9.43
N PRO A 335 -15.17 22.37 9.73
CA PRO A 335 -14.74 23.25 10.81
C PRO A 335 -14.84 22.65 12.22
N ASP A 336 -15.67 21.61 12.40
CA ASP A 336 -15.86 20.92 13.68
C ASP A 336 -14.76 19.87 13.95
N LEU A 337 -13.72 19.82 13.11
CA LEU A 337 -12.62 18.87 13.28
C LEU A 337 -11.94 19.08 14.65
N ASP A 338 -11.94 18.02 15.45
CA ASP A 338 -11.28 17.93 16.74
C ASP A 338 -10.30 16.74 16.80
N SER A 339 -9.46 16.72 17.84
CA SER A 339 -8.48 15.67 18.08
C SER A 339 -9.08 14.28 18.22
N ASP A 340 -10.26 14.18 18.83
CA ASP A 340 -10.97 12.90 19.00
C ASP A 340 -11.43 12.33 17.66
N SER A 341 -11.89 13.19 16.74
CA SER A 341 -12.27 12.81 15.39
C SER A 341 -11.06 12.41 14.56
N ILE A 342 -9.92 13.11 14.72
CA ILE A 342 -8.64 12.70 14.10
C ILE A 342 -8.23 11.31 14.60
N ARG A 343 -8.21 11.10 15.91
CA ARG A 343 -7.85 9.79 16.53
C ARG A 343 -8.77 8.68 16.02
N ALA A 344 -10.08 8.90 16.08
CA ALA A 344 -11.06 7.96 15.58
C ALA A 344 -10.87 7.66 14.08
N GLY A 345 -10.56 8.69 13.28
CA GLY A 345 -10.29 8.56 11.85
C GLY A 345 -9.06 7.73 11.53
N VAL A 346 -7.96 7.90 12.27
CA VAL A 346 -6.76 7.06 12.13
C VAL A 346 -7.08 5.58 12.43
N ILE A 347 -7.84 5.32 13.51
CA ILE A 347 -8.29 3.97 13.85
C ILE A 347 -9.20 3.40 12.74
N ALA A 348 -10.11 4.21 12.21
CA ALA A 348 -11.02 3.83 11.13
C ALA A 348 -10.26 3.50 9.85
N ALA A 349 -9.23 4.28 9.51
CA ALA A 349 -8.36 4.05 8.35
C ALA A 349 -7.75 2.64 8.42
N ARG A 350 -7.20 2.26 9.58
CA ARG A 350 -6.65 0.91 9.82
C ARG A 350 -7.72 -0.18 9.69
N ARG A 351 -8.90 0.02 10.28
CA ARG A 351 -10.04 -0.93 10.21
C ARG A 351 -10.54 -1.14 8.78
N ARG A 352 -10.46 -0.11 7.92
CA ARG A 352 -10.82 -0.18 6.49
C ARG A 352 -9.71 -0.79 5.63
N HIS A 353 -8.63 -1.28 6.23
CA HIS A 353 -7.55 -2.01 5.56
C HIS A 353 -6.88 -1.21 4.43
N ILE A 354 -6.73 0.11 4.56
CA ILE A 354 -6.07 0.96 3.54
C ILE A 354 -4.62 0.56 3.27
N TYR A 355 -3.98 -0.12 4.22
CA TYR A 355 -2.60 -0.62 4.13
C TYR A 355 -2.51 -2.06 3.61
N GLU A 356 -3.64 -2.69 3.26
CA GLU A 356 -3.71 -4.00 2.63
C GLU A 356 -3.79 -3.84 1.11
N ILE A 357 -2.81 -4.41 0.42
CA ILE A 357 -2.71 -4.45 -1.03
C ILE A 357 -2.87 -5.90 -1.47
N MET A 358 -3.85 -6.15 -2.32
CA MET A 358 -3.99 -7.44 -3.01
C MET A 358 -3.47 -7.27 -4.43
N ILE A 359 -2.54 -8.13 -4.87
CA ILE A 359 -1.95 -8.04 -6.20
C ILE A 359 -2.03 -9.38 -6.94
N ALA A 360 -2.19 -9.31 -8.25
CA ALA A 360 -1.87 -10.41 -9.14
C ALA A 360 -0.36 -10.50 -9.35
N LEU A 361 0.15 -11.71 -9.60
CA LEU A 361 1.57 -12.01 -9.76
C LEU A 361 1.86 -12.35 -11.21
N PHE A 362 2.32 -11.35 -11.95
CA PHE A 362 2.63 -11.45 -13.37
C PHE A 362 4.12 -11.67 -13.63
N ASN A 363 4.43 -12.51 -14.60
CA ASN A 363 5.78 -12.74 -15.09
C ASN A 363 5.82 -12.70 -16.60
N ARG A 364 6.57 -11.75 -17.15
CA ARG A 364 7.03 -11.81 -18.53
C ARG A 364 8.18 -12.82 -18.58
N ALA A 365 8.04 -13.85 -19.39
CA ALA A 365 9.09 -14.83 -19.63
C ALA A 365 9.59 -14.68 -21.07
N ASP A 366 10.90 -14.81 -21.29
CA ASP A 366 11.52 -14.63 -22.61
C ASP A 366 11.03 -15.65 -23.64
N THR A 367 10.40 -16.73 -23.17
CA THR A 367 9.78 -17.79 -23.98
C THR A 367 8.35 -17.48 -24.41
N LEU A 368 7.74 -16.39 -23.93
CA LEU A 368 6.38 -15.97 -24.29
C LEU A 368 6.40 -14.93 -25.41
N PRO A 369 5.31 -14.81 -26.20
CA PRO A 369 5.14 -13.70 -27.12
C PRO A 369 5.31 -12.33 -26.42
N PRO A 370 5.83 -11.29 -27.11
CA PRO A 370 6.18 -10.01 -26.49
C PRO A 370 5.06 -9.29 -25.74
N ASP A 371 3.81 -9.55 -26.09
CA ASP A 371 2.59 -8.96 -25.54
C ASP A 371 1.89 -9.84 -24.49
N MET A 372 2.47 -11.00 -24.16
CA MET A 372 1.90 -11.98 -23.25
C MET A 372 2.63 -12.00 -21.91
N VAL A 373 1.86 -12.24 -20.85
CA VAL A 373 2.37 -12.40 -19.49
C VAL A 373 1.78 -13.65 -18.85
N ALA A 374 2.56 -14.30 -18.00
CA ALA A 374 2.09 -15.41 -17.19
C ALA A 374 1.53 -14.92 -15.86
N LEU A 375 0.32 -15.35 -15.51
CA LEU A 375 -0.30 -15.16 -14.21
C LEU A 375 -0.04 -16.36 -13.32
N SER A 376 0.87 -16.19 -12.36
CA SER A 376 1.24 -17.25 -11.41
C SER A 376 0.32 -17.32 -10.18
N GLY A 377 -0.58 -16.35 -10.03
CA GLY A 377 -1.61 -16.31 -9.01
C GLY A 377 -1.74 -14.94 -8.36
N PHE A 378 -2.20 -14.92 -7.12
CA PHE A 378 -2.45 -13.70 -6.35
C PHE A 378 -1.74 -13.72 -5.01
N ASN A 379 -1.45 -12.54 -4.46
CA ASN A 379 -0.90 -12.41 -3.12
C ASN A 379 -1.55 -11.26 -2.34
N ARG A 380 -1.68 -11.48 -1.03
CA ARG A 380 -2.00 -10.43 -0.07
C ARG A 380 -0.70 -9.86 0.47
N ARG A 381 -0.52 -8.54 0.37
CA ARG A 381 0.55 -7.81 1.03
C ARG A 381 -0.06 -6.80 1.98
N VAL A 382 0.27 -6.90 3.26
CA VAL A 382 -0.03 -5.84 4.21
C VAL A 382 1.26 -5.07 4.41
N CYS A 383 1.21 -3.75 4.28
CA CYS A 383 2.38 -2.92 4.61
C CYS A 383 2.83 -3.30 6.03
N PRO A 384 4.05 -3.82 6.22
CA PRO A 384 4.49 -4.25 7.55
C PRO A 384 4.53 -3.07 8.54
N ALA A 385 4.68 -1.85 8.04
CA ALA A 385 4.61 -0.62 8.81
C ALA A 385 3.20 -0.20 9.25
N ALA A 386 2.14 -0.84 8.72
CA ALA A 386 0.76 -0.39 8.95
C ALA A 386 0.41 -0.23 10.43
N VAL A 387 0.78 -1.21 11.27
CA VAL A 387 0.47 -1.20 12.70
C VAL A 387 1.27 -0.14 13.45
N PRO A 388 2.62 -0.15 13.44
CA PRO A 388 3.41 0.86 14.16
C PRO A 388 3.16 2.28 13.63
N PHE A 389 3.00 2.45 12.31
CA PHE A 389 2.70 3.75 11.73
C PHE A 389 1.31 4.25 12.12
N SER A 390 0.28 3.40 12.13
CA SER A 390 -1.06 3.82 12.60
C SER A 390 -1.04 4.22 14.07
N ALA A 391 -0.31 3.47 14.92
CA ALA A 391 -0.17 3.81 16.34
C ALA A 391 0.54 5.16 16.51
N PHE A 392 1.60 5.39 15.74
CA PHE A 392 2.32 6.67 15.71
C PHE A 392 1.40 7.83 15.28
N LEU A 393 0.61 7.66 14.22
CA LEU A 393 -0.35 8.67 13.78
C LEU A 393 -1.46 8.90 14.82
N GLU A 394 -1.94 7.83 15.45
CA GLU A 394 -2.99 7.87 16.48
C GLU A 394 -2.54 8.69 17.69
N GLU A 395 -1.25 8.60 18.05
CA GLU A 395 -0.65 9.39 19.12
C GLU A 395 -0.40 10.85 18.70
N TRP A 396 0.36 11.05 17.62
CA TRP A 396 0.98 12.34 17.33
C TRP A 396 0.11 13.29 16.49
N LEU A 397 -0.74 12.79 15.59
CA LEU A 397 -1.54 13.67 14.74
C LEU A 397 -2.56 14.50 15.52
N PRO A 398 -3.33 13.92 16.47
CA PRO A 398 -4.19 14.71 17.36
C PRO A 398 -3.38 15.69 18.22
N TYR A 399 -2.25 15.24 18.77
CA TYR A 399 -1.38 16.06 19.62
C TYR A 399 -0.90 17.35 18.92
N TYR A 400 -0.40 17.24 17.69
CA TYR A 400 0.07 18.40 16.94
C TYR A 400 -1.09 19.25 16.42
N PHE A 401 -2.23 18.64 16.10
CA PHE A 401 -3.42 19.40 15.72
C PHE A 401 -3.90 20.32 16.86
N GLU A 402 -3.91 19.85 18.11
CA GLU A 402 -4.24 20.68 19.29
C GLU A 402 -3.28 21.84 19.53
N ARG A 403 -1.98 21.62 19.35
CA ARG A 403 -0.94 22.57 19.77
C ARG A 403 -0.54 23.58 18.70
N LEU A 404 -0.82 23.31 17.43
CA LEU A 404 -0.52 24.21 16.29
C LEU A 404 -1.75 25.01 15.85
N SER A 405 -2.69 25.23 16.79
CA SER A 405 -3.99 25.87 16.59
C SER A 405 -3.90 27.39 16.56
#